data_AF-A0AAU3QYT0-F1
#
_entry.id   AF-A0AAU3QYT0-F1
#
_cell.length_a   1.000
_cell.length_b   1.000
_cell.length_c   1.000
_cell.angle_alpha   90.00
_cell.angle_beta   90.00
_cell.angle_gamma   90.00
#
_symmetry.space_group_name_H-M   'P 1'
#
loop_
_entity.id
_entity.type
_entity.pdbx_description
1 polymer ?
#
loop_
_entity_poly.entity_id
_entity_poly.type
_entity_poly.pdbx_seq_one_letter_code
_entity_poly.pdbx_strand_id
1 'polypeptide(L)'
;MRLARSSDLELLDVIDRYVKPPTQGVGRYLHLLHANFTREDESKRTPFLQSLSAAAHEITDEELEILLESEWRSRLTAAWLIGFDRREHFRDVLGDLLLASRLCFSGQGYCFALARFGTDEDAQHLAAYLDRYLRRPDCQYDQHWAISALLHIDSRSGSEHAARFLAPGGLWHQWNGAQYSPSPPGRFIDELCTFAAESAALHDELFILRSTGLGPLDSGVWPCADGGLHGNPVTHQ
;
A
#
# COMPACT_ATOMS: atom_id res chain seq x y z
N MET A 1 -25.62 -29.68 -6.77
CA MET A 1 -24.19 -29.38 -6.57
C MET A 1 -23.69 -28.73 -7.86
N ARG A 2 -23.51 -27.41 -7.88
CA ARG A 2 -23.03 -26.70 -9.08
C ARG A 2 -21.50 -26.73 -9.03
N LEU A 3 -20.86 -27.30 -10.04
CA LEU A 3 -19.40 -27.25 -10.16
C LEU A 3 -18.99 -25.78 -10.39
N ALA A 4 -17.99 -25.32 -9.64
CA ALA A 4 -17.42 -23.98 -9.80
C ALA A 4 -16.85 -23.82 -11.22
N ARG A 5 -17.03 -22.66 -11.86
CA ARG A 5 -16.43 -22.39 -13.17
C ARG A 5 -14.91 -22.18 -12.97
N SER A 6 -14.13 -22.34 -14.04
CA SER A 6 -12.67 -22.10 -13.99
C SER A 6 -12.32 -20.72 -13.43
N SER A 7 -13.08 -19.69 -13.83
CA SER A 7 -12.95 -18.31 -13.32
C SER A 7 -13.26 -18.18 -11.83
N ASP A 8 -14.17 -19.01 -11.30
CA ASP A 8 -14.54 -18.96 -9.88
C ASP A 8 -13.43 -19.59 -9.02
N LEU A 9 -12.75 -20.62 -9.54
CA LEU A 9 -11.63 -21.25 -8.85
C LEU A 9 -10.37 -20.36 -8.85
N GLU A 10 -10.11 -19.69 -9.98
CA GLU A 10 -9.05 -18.70 -10.10
C GLU A 10 -9.27 -17.53 -9.15
N LEU A 11 -10.49 -16.95 -9.12
CA LEU A 11 -10.83 -15.89 -8.17
C LEU A 11 -10.64 -16.33 -6.71
N LEU A 12 -11.07 -17.53 -6.35
CA LEU A 12 -10.92 -18.05 -4.98
C LEU A 12 -9.44 -18.21 -4.60
N ASP A 13 -8.60 -18.72 -5.50
CA ASP A 13 -7.17 -18.86 -5.26
C ASP A 13 -6.49 -17.49 -5.06
N VAL A 14 -6.80 -16.50 -5.91
CA VAL A 14 -6.26 -15.14 -5.79
C VAL A 14 -6.74 -14.47 -4.48
N ILE A 15 -7.99 -14.68 -4.09
CA ILE A 15 -8.53 -14.20 -2.81
C ILE A 15 -7.76 -14.82 -1.63
N ASP A 16 -7.55 -16.13 -1.64
CA ASP A 16 -6.87 -16.82 -0.55
C ASP A 16 -5.41 -16.41 -0.44
N ARG A 17 -4.70 -16.20 -1.56
CA ARG A 17 -3.30 -15.73 -1.54
C ARG A 17 -3.16 -14.27 -1.10
N TYR A 18 -3.97 -13.37 -1.65
CA TYR A 18 -3.71 -11.94 -1.53
C TYR A 18 -4.65 -11.21 -0.59
N VAL A 19 -5.92 -11.61 -0.49
CA VAL A 19 -6.93 -10.92 0.33
C VAL A 19 -7.03 -11.54 1.73
N LYS A 20 -6.91 -12.86 1.83
CA LYS A 20 -7.01 -13.64 3.08
C LYS A 20 -5.89 -14.68 3.21
N PRO A 21 -4.61 -14.27 3.17
CA PRO A 21 -3.50 -15.21 3.33
C PRO A 21 -3.63 -16.02 4.62
N PRO A 22 -3.56 -17.37 4.57
CA PRO A 22 -3.71 -18.23 5.75
C PRO A 22 -2.70 -17.92 6.87
N THR A 23 -1.56 -17.34 6.51
CA THR A 23 -0.44 -17.03 7.40
C THR A 23 -0.67 -15.81 8.29
N GLN A 24 -1.70 -14.98 8.03
CA GLN A 24 -1.89 -13.71 8.76
C GLN A 24 -2.95 -13.75 9.87
N GLY A 25 -3.58 -14.91 10.14
CA GLY A 25 -4.55 -15.11 11.23
C GLY A 25 -5.91 -14.40 11.03
N VAL A 26 -5.88 -13.12 10.63
CA VAL A 26 -6.99 -12.34 10.09
C VAL A 26 -6.71 -12.01 8.62
N GLY A 27 -7.75 -11.76 7.82
CA GLY A 27 -7.55 -11.43 6.40
C GLY A 27 -6.79 -10.12 6.22
N ARG A 28 -5.85 -10.07 5.27
CA ARG A 28 -5.02 -8.89 4.95
C ARG A 28 -5.85 -7.62 4.80
N TYR A 29 -7.03 -7.72 4.18
CA TYR A 29 -7.93 -6.57 3.99
C TYR A 29 -8.32 -5.85 5.30
N LEU A 30 -8.29 -6.53 6.47
CA LEU A 30 -8.61 -5.90 7.76
C LEU A 30 -7.49 -5.00 8.26
N HIS A 31 -6.24 -5.37 8.00
CA HIS A 31 -5.09 -4.50 8.28
C HIS A 31 -5.10 -3.28 7.37
N LEU A 32 -5.51 -3.46 6.11
CA LEU A 32 -5.59 -2.40 5.11
C LEU A 32 -6.77 -1.45 5.32
N LEU A 33 -7.90 -1.96 5.81
CA LEU A 33 -9.09 -1.17 6.11
C LEU A 33 -8.74 -0.06 7.09
N HIS A 34 -9.07 1.19 6.75
CA HIS A 34 -8.72 2.38 7.51
C HIS A 34 -7.22 2.53 7.81
N ALA A 35 -6.36 1.84 7.05
CA ALA A 35 -4.96 1.64 7.37
C ALA A 35 -4.73 1.20 8.82
N ASN A 36 -5.54 0.26 9.34
CA ASN A 36 -5.46 -0.23 10.72
C ASN A 36 -4.04 -0.65 11.15
N PHE A 37 -3.20 -1.11 10.20
CA PHE A 37 -1.80 -1.45 10.49
C PHE A 37 -0.97 -0.29 11.08
N THR A 38 -1.35 0.97 10.87
CA THR A 38 -0.63 2.12 11.47
C THR A 38 -0.80 2.20 12.99
N ARG A 39 -1.88 1.60 13.51
CA ARG A 39 -2.22 1.57 14.93
C ARG A 39 -1.54 0.43 15.67
N GLU A 40 -0.99 -0.53 14.93
CA GLU A 40 -0.23 -1.64 15.49
C GLU A 40 1.17 -1.16 15.91
N ASP A 41 1.73 -1.85 16.91
CA ASP A 41 3.12 -1.67 17.29
C ASP A 41 4.06 -2.16 16.17
N GLU A 42 5.30 -1.68 16.21
CA GLU A 42 6.31 -1.96 15.18
C GLU A 42 6.55 -3.47 14.96
N SER A 43 6.49 -4.27 16.04
CA SER A 43 6.75 -5.71 15.96
C SER A 43 5.72 -6.47 15.11
N LYS A 44 4.50 -5.94 15.00
CA LYS A 44 3.44 -6.47 14.13
C LYS A 44 3.38 -5.75 12.79
N ARG A 45 3.57 -4.44 12.79
CA ARG A 45 3.49 -3.61 11.57
C ARG A 45 4.58 -3.98 10.57
N THR A 46 5.82 -4.16 11.02
CA THR A 46 6.96 -4.42 10.13
C THR A 46 6.81 -5.74 9.35
N PRO A 47 6.53 -6.90 9.98
CA PRO A 47 6.30 -8.13 9.22
C PRO A 47 5.09 -8.06 8.27
N PHE A 48 4.04 -7.34 8.66
CA PHE A 48 2.88 -7.11 7.80
C PHE A 48 3.26 -6.34 6.54
N LEU A 49 3.97 -5.22 6.69
CA LEU A 49 4.41 -4.37 5.57
C LEU A 49 5.38 -5.12 4.64
N GLN A 50 6.29 -5.92 5.18
CA GLN A 50 7.17 -6.79 4.38
C GLN A 50 6.37 -7.82 3.57
N SER A 51 5.39 -8.48 4.20
CA SER A 51 4.51 -9.42 3.52
C SER A 51 3.66 -8.75 2.44
N LEU A 52 3.20 -7.51 2.68
CA LEU A 52 2.43 -6.73 1.72
C LEU A 52 3.30 -6.33 0.52
N SER A 53 4.52 -5.87 0.76
CA SER A 53 5.48 -5.50 -0.29
C SER A 53 5.84 -6.70 -1.17
N ALA A 54 6.14 -7.85 -0.56
CA ALA A 54 6.43 -9.08 -1.32
C ALA A 54 5.24 -9.50 -2.18
N ALA A 55 4.02 -9.45 -1.63
CA ALA A 55 2.81 -9.76 -2.37
C ALA A 55 2.53 -8.77 -3.51
N ALA A 56 2.85 -7.50 -3.31
CA ALA A 56 2.68 -6.48 -4.34
C ALA A 56 3.62 -6.70 -5.53
N HIS A 57 4.81 -7.25 -5.28
CA HIS A 57 5.76 -7.63 -6.32
C HIS A 57 5.37 -8.94 -7.02
N GLU A 58 4.83 -9.90 -6.28
CA GLU A 58 4.49 -11.25 -6.79
C GLU A 58 3.21 -11.28 -7.63
N ILE A 59 2.19 -10.51 -7.25
CA ILE A 59 0.89 -10.54 -7.94
C ILE A 59 1.02 -10.06 -9.39
N THR A 60 0.31 -10.70 -10.30
CA THR A 60 0.26 -10.33 -11.73
C THR A 60 -0.78 -9.24 -12.00
N ASP A 61 -0.67 -8.60 -13.17
CA ASP A 61 -1.65 -7.58 -13.57
C ASP A 61 -3.03 -8.21 -13.81
N GLU A 62 -3.10 -9.41 -14.38
CA GLU A 62 -4.35 -10.15 -14.60
C GLU A 62 -5.05 -10.49 -13.26
N GLU A 63 -4.30 -10.91 -12.25
CA GLU A 63 -4.85 -11.16 -10.90
C GLU A 63 -5.35 -9.87 -10.24
N LEU A 64 -4.65 -8.75 -10.45
CA LEU A 64 -5.11 -7.44 -9.98
C LEU A 64 -6.41 -7.02 -10.66
N GLU A 65 -6.56 -7.23 -11.98
CA GLU A 65 -7.80 -6.99 -12.71
C GLU A 65 -8.96 -7.82 -12.15
N ILE A 66 -8.75 -9.11 -11.92
CA ILE A 66 -9.74 -10.01 -11.29
C ILE A 66 -10.20 -9.47 -9.93
N LEU A 67 -9.26 -9.02 -9.10
CA LEU A 67 -9.59 -8.45 -7.79
C LEU A 67 -10.30 -7.08 -7.90
N LEU A 68 -9.94 -6.25 -8.88
CA LEU A 68 -10.57 -4.95 -9.14
C LEU A 68 -12.00 -5.07 -9.67
N GLU A 69 -12.36 -6.17 -10.31
CA GLU A 69 -13.74 -6.44 -10.74
C GLU A 69 -14.62 -6.99 -9.60
N SER A 70 -14.01 -7.46 -8.52
CA SER A 70 -14.65 -8.20 -7.43
C SER A 70 -15.28 -7.32 -6.33
N GLU A 71 -15.57 -7.89 -5.16
CA GLU A 71 -16.14 -7.18 -4.01
C GLU A 71 -15.15 -6.24 -3.32
N TRP A 72 -15.64 -5.44 -2.37
CA TRP A 72 -14.90 -4.30 -1.83
C TRP A 72 -13.57 -4.64 -1.15
N ARG A 73 -13.43 -5.82 -0.51
CA ARG A 73 -12.19 -6.23 0.17
C ARG A 73 -11.12 -6.57 -0.85
N SER A 74 -11.50 -7.28 -1.90
CA SER A 74 -10.65 -7.62 -3.04
C SER A 74 -10.15 -6.35 -3.72
N ARG A 75 -11.05 -5.41 -4.02
CA ARG A 75 -10.68 -4.12 -4.63
C ARG A 75 -9.80 -3.27 -3.73
N LEU A 76 -10.09 -3.23 -2.43
CA LEU A 76 -9.27 -2.53 -1.45
C LEU A 76 -7.85 -3.11 -1.46
N THR A 77 -7.71 -4.43 -1.33
CA THR A 77 -6.42 -5.11 -1.35
C THR A 77 -5.65 -4.86 -2.65
N ALA A 78 -6.30 -5.02 -3.81
CA ALA A 78 -5.67 -4.80 -5.11
C ALA A 78 -5.11 -3.38 -5.23
N ALA A 79 -5.88 -2.36 -4.83
CA ALA A 79 -5.44 -0.98 -4.88
C ALA A 79 -4.23 -0.70 -3.97
N TRP A 80 -4.18 -1.32 -2.78
CA TRP A 80 -3.01 -1.23 -1.92
C TRP A 80 -1.78 -1.89 -2.56
N LEU A 81 -1.91 -3.08 -3.15
CA LEU A 81 -0.80 -3.76 -3.85
C LEU A 81 -0.30 -2.92 -5.03
N ILE A 82 -1.21 -2.38 -5.84
CA ILE A 82 -0.89 -1.46 -6.95
C ILE A 82 -0.11 -0.24 -6.45
N GLY A 83 -0.52 0.38 -5.34
CA GLY A 83 0.15 1.54 -4.77
C GLY A 83 1.52 1.23 -4.15
N PHE A 84 1.70 0.04 -3.58
CA PHE A 84 2.99 -0.41 -3.05
C PHE A 84 4.02 -0.59 -4.17
N ASP A 85 3.63 -1.27 -5.24
CA ASP A 85 4.51 -1.56 -6.39
C ASP A 85 4.49 -0.46 -7.47
N ARG A 86 3.71 0.61 -7.27
CA ARG A 86 3.58 1.77 -8.16
C ARG A 86 3.20 1.39 -9.61
N ARG A 87 2.19 0.54 -9.78
CA ARG A 87 1.71 0.12 -11.13
C ARG A 87 0.85 1.19 -11.80
N GLU A 88 1.51 2.23 -12.32
CA GLU A 88 0.88 3.44 -12.86
C GLU A 88 -0.09 3.19 -14.04
N HIS A 89 0.04 2.07 -14.76
CA HIS A 89 -0.87 1.74 -15.86
C HIS A 89 -2.31 1.46 -15.38
N PHE A 90 -2.53 1.20 -14.09
CA PHE A 90 -3.86 1.12 -13.49
C PHE A 90 -4.50 2.48 -13.15
N ARG A 91 -3.79 3.61 -13.35
CA ARG A 91 -4.24 4.96 -12.96
C ARG A 91 -5.69 5.24 -13.35
N ASP A 92 -6.02 5.09 -14.62
CA ASP A 92 -7.35 5.44 -15.13
C ASP A 92 -8.43 4.51 -14.58
N VAL A 93 -8.12 3.22 -14.45
CA VAL A 93 -9.02 2.23 -13.81
C VAL A 93 -9.31 2.64 -12.36
N LEU A 94 -8.28 3.01 -11.59
CA LEU A 94 -8.46 3.43 -10.20
C LEU A 94 -9.22 4.76 -10.09
N GLY A 95 -8.94 5.71 -10.97
CA GLY A 95 -9.64 6.99 -11.07
C GLY A 95 -11.12 6.83 -11.37
N ASP A 96 -11.46 6.01 -12.38
CA ASP A 96 -12.83 5.71 -12.76
C ASP A 96 -13.60 4.99 -11.63
N LEU A 97 -12.94 4.02 -10.97
CA LEU A 97 -13.52 3.31 -9.83
C LEU A 97 -13.77 4.23 -8.64
N LEU A 98 -12.82 5.12 -8.34
CA LEU A 98 -12.96 6.14 -7.30
C LEU A 98 -14.14 7.07 -7.60
N LEU A 99 -14.20 7.63 -8.81
CA LEU A 99 -15.28 8.53 -9.22
C LEU A 99 -16.65 7.84 -9.20
N ALA A 100 -16.71 6.56 -9.59
CA ALA A 100 -17.94 5.78 -9.55
C ALA A 100 -18.44 5.52 -8.12
N SER A 101 -17.54 5.43 -7.13
CA SER A 101 -17.82 5.31 -5.69
C SER A 101 -18.89 4.26 -5.35
N ARG A 102 -18.89 3.12 -6.04
CA ARG A 102 -19.96 2.10 -5.95
C ARG A 102 -19.83 1.15 -4.77
N LEU A 103 -18.64 0.98 -4.21
CA LEU A 103 -18.35 0.04 -3.12
C LEU A 103 -17.73 0.79 -1.94
N CYS A 104 -18.16 0.45 -0.74
CA CYS A 104 -17.64 1.06 0.48
C CYS A 104 -16.17 0.69 0.70
N PHE A 105 -15.41 1.63 1.29
CA PHE A 105 -14.02 1.47 1.72
C PHE A 105 -12.98 1.27 0.60
N SER A 106 -13.35 0.78 -0.59
CA SER A 106 -12.39 0.57 -1.69
C SER A 106 -11.72 1.87 -2.13
N GLY A 107 -12.39 3.02 -2.00
CA GLY A 107 -11.83 4.33 -2.32
C GLY A 107 -10.60 4.70 -1.48
N GLN A 108 -10.42 4.11 -0.30
CA GLN A 108 -9.24 4.31 0.55
C GLN A 108 -7.96 3.84 -0.17
N GLY A 109 -8.01 2.63 -0.73
CA GLY A 109 -6.90 2.06 -1.49
C GLY A 109 -6.63 2.83 -2.79
N TYR A 110 -7.68 3.28 -3.49
CA TYR A 110 -7.53 4.07 -4.72
C TYR A 110 -6.84 5.41 -4.44
N CYS A 111 -7.27 6.12 -3.39
CA CYS A 111 -6.65 7.38 -2.99
C CYS A 111 -5.17 7.19 -2.62
N PHE A 112 -4.85 6.11 -1.89
CA PHE A 112 -3.47 5.76 -1.56
C PHE A 112 -2.63 5.48 -2.82
N ALA A 113 -3.13 4.66 -3.75
CA ALA A 113 -2.40 4.33 -4.98
C ALA A 113 -2.15 5.57 -5.87
N LEU A 114 -3.16 6.42 -6.07
CA LEU A 114 -3.00 7.66 -6.83
C LEU A 114 -1.99 8.62 -6.16
N ALA A 115 -1.98 8.70 -4.83
CA ALA A 115 -0.95 9.47 -4.10
C ALA A 115 0.46 8.89 -4.29
N ARG A 116 0.58 7.57 -4.39
CA ARG A 116 1.86 6.88 -4.63
C ARG A 116 2.41 7.12 -6.03
N PHE A 117 1.54 7.26 -7.03
CA PHE A 117 1.93 7.64 -8.39
C PHE A 117 2.39 9.11 -8.41
N GLY A 118 1.58 10.01 -7.86
CA GLY A 118 1.98 11.36 -7.49
C GLY A 118 2.16 12.36 -8.62
N THR A 119 1.52 12.13 -9.77
CA THR A 119 1.54 13.01 -10.96
C THR A 119 0.38 14.01 -10.96
N ASP A 120 0.43 14.99 -11.87
CA ASP A 120 -0.68 15.93 -12.07
C ASP A 120 -1.96 15.22 -12.56
N GLU A 121 -1.83 14.14 -13.33
CA GLU A 121 -2.94 13.31 -13.77
C GLU A 121 -3.62 12.60 -12.59
N ASP A 122 -2.85 12.14 -11.61
CA ASP A 122 -3.39 11.51 -10.38
C ASP A 122 -4.14 12.55 -9.54
N ALA A 123 -3.61 13.77 -9.46
CA ALA A 123 -4.27 14.89 -8.81
C ALA A 123 -5.62 15.23 -9.48
N GLN A 124 -5.70 15.16 -10.81
CA GLN A 124 -6.96 15.38 -11.55
C GLN A 124 -8.02 14.35 -11.21
N HIS A 125 -7.67 13.06 -11.11
CA HIS A 125 -8.60 12.00 -10.68
C HIS A 125 -9.15 12.25 -9.27
N LEU A 126 -8.27 12.58 -8.31
CA LEU A 126 -8.66 12.92 -6.94
C LEU A 126 -9.54 14.18 -6.90
N ALA A 127 -9.19 15.20 -7.68
CA ALA A 127 -9.92 16.45 -7.71
C ALA A 127 -11.30 16.29 -8.35
N ALA A 128 -11.45 15.46 -9.39
CA ALA A 128 -12.74 15.13 -9.99
C ALA A 128 -13.68 14.42 -8.99
N TYR A 129 -13.14 13.49 -8.20
CA TYR A 129 -13.87 12.85 -7.12
C TYR A 129 -14.33 13.86 -6.05
N LEU A 130 -13.42 14.71 -5.58
CA LEU A 130 -13.71 15.73 -4.57
C LEU A 130 -14.76 16.74 -5.06
N ASP A 131 -14.65 17.17 -6.33
CA ASP A 131 -15.67 18.02 -6.94
C ASP A 131 -17.05 17.37 -6.86
N ARG A 132 -17.18 16.10 -7.22
CA ARG A 132 -18.47 15.41 -7.22
C ARG A 132 -19.03 15.23 -5.81
N TYR A 133 -18.22 14.71 -4.88
CA TYR A 133 -18.72 14.20 -3.60
C TYR A 133 -18.63 15.19 -2.43
N LEU A 134 -17.85 16.27 -2.52
CA LEU A 134 -17.94 17.35 -1.51
C LEU A 134 -19.25 18.15 -1.64
N ARG A 135 -19.86 18.19 -2.82
CA ARG A 135 -21.19 18.81 -3.04
C ARG A 135 -22.35 17.99 -2.44
N ARG A 136 -22.06 16.83 -1.87
CA ARG A 136 -23.03 15.83 -1.38
C ARG A 136 -22.81 15.57 0.11
N PRO A 137 -23.28 16.48 1.00
CA PRO A 137 -23.08 16.33 2.45
C PRO A 137 -23.80 15.09 3.02
N ASP A 138 -24.78 14.55 2.28
CA ASP A 138 -25.48 13.28 2.55
C ASP A 138 -24.62 12.03 2.31
N CYS A 139 -23.51 12.17 1.58
CA CYS A 139 -22.60 11.07 1.25
C CYS A 139 -21.32 11.17 2.09
N GLN A 140 -21.16 10.28 3.07
CA GLN A 140 -19.92 10.12 3.83
C GLN A 140 -19.13 8.93 3.28
N TYR A 141 -18.34 9.19 2.23
CA TYR A 141 -17.50 8.20 1.56
C TYR A 141 -16.03 8.44 1.92
N ASP A 142 -15.16 8.47 0.92
CA ASP A 142 -13.71 8.54 1.07
C ASP A 142 -13.17 9.97 0.85
N GLN A 143 -13.98 11.02 1.05
CA GLN A 143 -13.55 12.42 0.86
C GLN A 143 -12.34 12.80 1.72
N HIS A 144 -12.27 12.31 2.97
CA HIS A 144 -11.09 12.52 3.82
C HIS A 144 -9.82 11.86 3.26
N TRP A 145 -9.95 10.72 2.57
CA TRP A 145 -8.83 10.05 1.92
C TRP A 145 -8.40 10.80 0.67
N ALA A 146 -9.36 11.23 -0.15
CA ALA A 146 -9.07 11.95 -1.38
C ALA A 146 -8.42 13.32 -1.14
N ILE A 147 -8.87 14.08 -0.12
CA ILE A 147 -8.22 15.37 0.21
C ILE A 147 -6.81 15.18 0.78
N SER A 148 -6.62 14.14 1.60
CA SER A 148 -5.32 13.80 2.20
C SER A 148 -4.33 13.39 1.10
N ALA A 149 -4.78 12.60 0.14
CA ALA A 149 -4.01 12.22 -1.04
C ALA A 149 -3.65 13.41 -1.92
N LEU A 150 -4.59 14.32 -2.19
CA LEU A 150 -4.33 15.50 -3.01
C LEU A 150 -3.32 16.44 -2.34
N LEU A 151 -3.43 16.62 -1.02
CA LEU A 151 -2.45 17.38 -0.22
C LEU A 151 -1.05 16.75 -0.25
N HIS A 152 -0.96 15.42 -0.27
CA HIS A 152 0.32 14.72 -0.43
C HIS A 152 0.97 15.08 -1.76
N ILE A 153 0.21 14.98 -2.87
CA ILE A 153 0.71 15.29 -4.22
C ILE A 153 1.15 16.76 -4.32
N ASP A 154 0.33 17.70 -3.84
CA ASP A 154 0.65 19.13 -3.79
C ASP A 154 1.98 19.39 -3.07
N SER A 155 2.16 18.77 -1.89
CA SER A 155 3.37 18.96 -1.08
C SER A 155 4.65 18.45 -1.76
N ARG A 156 4.53 17.38 -2.57
CA ARG A 156 5.65 16.72 -3.25
C ARG A 156 6.04 17.41 -4.55
N SER A 157 5.05 17.92 -5.27
CA SER A 157 5.23 18.56 -6.59
C SER A 157 5.36 20.08 -6.52
N GLY A 158 4.97 20.70 -5.39
CA GLY A 158 4.85 22.15 -5.27
C GLY A 158 3.62 22.73 -5.98
N SER A 159 2.67 21.88 -6.39
CA SER A 159 1.38 22.30 -6.93
C SER A 159 0.38 22.67 -5.83
N GLU A 160 -0.77 23.23 -6.24
CA GLU A 160 -1.79 23.73 -5.31
C GLU A 160 -3.20 23.24 -5.71
N HIS A 161 -3.33 21.99 -6.18
CA HIS A 161 -4.60 21.44 -6.64
C HIS A 161 -5.66 21.40 -5.53
N ALA A 162 -5.25 21.17 -4.27
CA ALA A 162 -6.13 21.15 -3.12
C ALA A 162 -6.63 22.55 -2.70
N ALA A 163 -5.91 23.62 -3.06
CA ALA A 163 -6.16 24.97 -2.57
C ALA A 163 -7.60 25.44 -2.86
N ARG A 164 -8.16 25.10 -4.02
CA ARG A 164 -9.54 25.47 -4.40
C ARG A 164 -10.61 24.82 -3.51
N PHE A 165 -10.34 23.65 -2.94
CA PHE A 165 -11.28 22.97 -2.03
C PHE A 165 -11.19 23.53 -0.61
N LEU A 166 -9.98 23.97 -0.21
CA LEU A 166 -9.63 24.41 1.13
C LEU A 166 -9.68 25.94 1.33
N ALA A 167 -9.88 26.71 0.26
CA ALA A 167 -10.09 28.14 0.35
C ALA A 167 -11.25 28.47 1.33
N PRO A 168 -11.26 29.64 1.97
CA PRO A 168 -12.38 30.05 2.81
C PRO A 168 -13.72 29.94 2.07
N GLY A 169 -14.65 29.17 2.65
CA GLY A 169 -15.94 28.88 2.01
C GLY A 169 -15.87 27.88 0.85
N GLY A 170 -14.73 27.23 0.61
CA GLY A 170 -14.54 26.17 -0.38
C GLY A 170 -15.33 24.90 -0.04
N LEU A 171 -15.42 24.00 -1.02
CA LEU A 171 -16.25 22.79 -0.93
C LEU A 171 -15.91 21.90 0.26
N TRP A 172 -14.63 21.85 0.67
CA TRP A 172 -14.24 21.09 1.86
C TRP A 172 -14.91 21.65 3.11
N HIS A 173 -14.83 22.97 3.30
CA HIS A 173 -15.39 23.64 4.48
C HIS A 173 -16.91 23.48 4.55
N GLN A 174 -17.59 23.63 3.39
CA GLN A 174 -19.03 23.45 3.29
C GLN A 174 -19.46 22.02 3.63
N TRP A 175 -18.80 21.03 3.03
CA TRP A 175 -19.09 19.61 3.26
C TRP A 175 -18.79 19.20 4.70
N ASN A 176 -17.63 19.59 5.23
CA ASN A 176 -17.15 19.23 6.56
C ASN A 176 -18.00 19.87 7.66
N GLY A 177 -18.43 21.12 7.47
CA GLY A 177 -19.32 21.82 8.40
C GLY A 177 -20.72 21.21 8.51
N ALA A 178 -21.15 20.42 7.51
CA ALA A 178 -22.40 19.69 7.53
C ALA A 178 -22.29 18.31 8.22
N GLN A 179 -21.09 17.86 8.57
CA GLN A 179 -20.88 16.55 9.20
C GLN A 179 -21.18 16.60 10.70
N TYR A 180 -21.55 15.45 11.27
CA TYR A 180 -21.78 15.31 12.71
C TYR A 180 -20.52 15.65 13.54
N SER A 181 -19.35 15.27 13.03
CA SER A 181 -18.06 15.54 13.66
C SER A 181 -17.08 16.11 12.63
N PRO A 182 -17.12 17.44 12.38
CA PRO A 182 -16.19 18.10 11.48
C PRO A 182 -14.73 17.89 11.91
N SER A 183 -13.83 17.66 10.96
CA SER A 183 -12.39 17.54 11.24
C SER A 183 -11.57 18.30 10.19
N PRO A 184 -10.37 18.80 10.52
CA PRO A 184 -9.49 19.39 9.52
C PRO A 184 -9.12 18.34 8.45
N PRO A 185 -8.72 18.76 7.24
CA PRO A 185 -8.19 17.82 6.26
C PRO A 185 -6.96 17.12 6.86
N GLY A 186 -6.98 15.79 6.84
CA GLY A 186 -5.88 14.98 7.36
C GLY A 186 -4.67 14.98 6.41
N ARG A 187 -3.51 14.61 6.95
CA ARG A 187 -2.27 14.35 6.20
C ARG A 187 -1.73 12.93 6.39
N PHE A 188 -2.59 12.01 6.81
CA PHE A 188 -2.18 10.64 7.11
C PHE A 188 -1.65 9.88 5.88
N ILE A 189 -1.99 10.30 4.64
CA ILE A 189 -1.44 9.69 3.43
C ILE A 189 0.07 9.90 3.32
N ASP A 190 0.63 10.97 3.88
CA ASP A 190 2.08 11.18 3.93
C ASP A 190 2.79 10.02 4.65
N GLU A 191 2.23 9.61 5.80
CA GLU A 191 2.73 8.49 6.59
C GLU A 191 2.59 7.16 5.84
N LEU A 192 1.44 6.92 5.20
CA LEU A 192 1.20 5.71 4.40
C LEU A 192 2.19 5.60 3.23
N CYS A 193 2.45 6.70 2.53
CA CYS A 193 3.42 6.74 1.43
C CYS A 193 4.85 6.52 1.92
N THR A 194 5.17 6.97 3.14
CA THR A 194 6.47 6.73 3.79
C THR A 194 6.64 5.24 4.10
N PHE A 195 5.66 4.60 4.75
CA PHE A 195 5.70 3.16 5.02
C PHE A 195 5.89 2.33 3.74
N ALA A 196 5.20 2.68 2.66
CA ALA A 196 5.34 2.00 1.39
C ALA A 196 6.74 2.18 0.77
N ALA A 197 7.31 3.39 0.83
CA ALA A 197 8.65 3.66 0.31
C ALA A 197 9.74 2.92 1.11
N GLU A 198 9.65 2.91 2.44
CA GLU A 198 10.59 2.19 3.31
C GLU A 198 10.52 0.68 3.10
N SER A 199 9.32 0.13 2.91
CA SER A 199 9.13 -1.30 2.66
C SER A 199 9.73 -1.75 1.33
N ALA A 200 9.61 -0.92 0.29
CA ALA A 200 10.23 -1.18 -1.01
C ALA A 200 11.76 -1.20 -0.93
N ALA A 201 12.36 -0.22 -0.24
CA ALA A 201 13.81 -0.14 -0.06
C ALA A 201 14.39 -1.39 0.65
N LEU A 202 13.69 -1.90 1.68
CA LEU A 202 14.10 -3.12 2.38
C LEU A 202 14.04 -4.37 1.50
N HIS A 203 13.06 -4.45 0.59
CA HIS A 203 12.96 -5.57 -0.35
C HIS A 203 14.14 -5.58 -1.32
N ASP A 204 14.52 -4.42 -1.85
CA ASP A 204 15.67 -4.29 -2.76
C ASP A 204 17.00 -4.67 -2.05
N GLU A 205 17.20 -4.24 -0.81
CA GLU A 205 18.37 -4.63 -0.02
C GLU A 205 18.42 -6.14 0.28
N LEU A 206 17.28 -6.73 0.65
CA LEU A 206 17.17 -8.18 0.88
C LEU A 206 17.41 -8.98 -0.41
N PHE A 207 16.96 -8.48 -1.56
CA PHE A 207 17.22 -9.09 -2.87
C PHE A 207 18.71 -9.00 -3.23
N ILE A 208 19.35 -7.85 -3.01
CA ILE A 208 20.81 -7.68 -3.18
C ILE A 208 21.57 -8.67 -2.28
N LEU A 209 21.24 -8.78 -0.99
CA LEU A 209 21.89 -9.70 -0.06
C LEU A 209 21.71 -11.18 -0.47
N ARG A 210 20.53 -11.58 -0.94
CA ARG A 210 20.31 -12.95 -1.45
C ARG A 210 21.03 -13.23 -2.77
N SER A 211 21.16 -12.23 -3.65
CA SER A 211 21.82 -12.37 -4.95
C SER A 211 23.36 -12.38 -4.87
N THR A 212 23.94 -11.85 -3.80
CA THR A 212 25.41 -11.85 -3.59
C THR A 212 25.99 -13.19 -3.12
N GLY A 213 25.16 -14.24 -2.97
CA GLY A 213 25.65 -15.58 -2.61
C GLY A 213 26.26 -15.70 -1.22
N LEU A 214 26.19 -14.64 -0.40
CA LEU A 214 26.56 -14.69 1.01
C LEU A 214 25.40 -15.30 1.80
N GLY A 215 25.31 -16.62 1.75
CA GLY A 215 24.52 -17.39 2.71
C GLY A 215 24.96 -17.10 4.15
N PRO A 216 24.12 -17.44 5.16
CA PRO A 216 24.49 -17.26 6.56
C PRO A 216 25.83 -17.95 6.80
N LEU A 217 26.74 -17.25 7.50
CA LEU A 217 28.03 -17.79 7.95
C LEU A 217 27.78 -19.17 8.57
N ASP A 218 28.21 -20.19 7.86
CA ASP A 218 28.13 -21.58 8.22
C ASP A 218 28.77 -21.77 9.61
N SER A 219 27.99 -22.24 10.57
CA SER A 219 28.49 -22.69 11.88
C SER A 219 29.02 -24.14 11.82
N GLY A 220 29.53 -24.52 10.64
CA GLY A 220 30.17 -25.79 10.36
C GLY A 220 31.64 -25.84 10.81
N VAL A 221 32.02 -27.00 11.34
CA VAL A 221 33.32 -27.37 11.88
C VAL A 221 34.47 -27.03 10.91
N TRP A 222 35.40 -26.20 11.37
CA TRP A 222 36.65 -25.87 10.68
C TRP A 222 37.48 -27.15 10.44
N PRO A 223 37.79 -27.53 9.19
CA PRO A 223 38.75 -28.60 8.95
C PRO A 223 40.16 -28.03 9.06
N CYS A 224 40.95 -28.67 9.91
CA CYS A 224 42.38 -28.47 10.09
C CYS A 224 43.09 -28.37 8.72
N ALA A 225 43.79 -27.27 8.48
CA ALA A 225 44.81 -27.21 7.45
C ALA A 225 46.15 -27.56 8.10
N ASP A 226 46.66 -28.76 7.79
CA ASP A 226 48.07 -29.09 7.98
C ASP A 226 48.91 -28.11 7.16
N GLY A 227 49.57 -27.18 7.84
CA GLY A 227 50.49 -26.22 7.26
C GLY A 227 51.52 -25.85 8.30
N GLY A 228 52.61 -26.63 8.35
CA GLY A 228 53.70 -26.49 9.30
C GLY A 228 54.21 -25.05 9.44
N LEU A 229 54.27 -24.58 10.68
CA LEU A 229 55.14 -23.50 11.10
C LEU A 229 55.99 -24.01 12.26
N HIS A 230 57.28 -24.11 11.96
CA HIS A 230 58.34 -24.38 12.93
C HIS A 230 58.24 -23.43 14.12
N GLY A 231 58.26 -24.00 15.32
CA GLY A 231 58.36 -23.23 16.55
C GLY A 231 59.66 -22.44 16.60
N ASN A 232 59.59 -21.22 17.11
CA ASN A 232 60.75 -20.49 17.59
C ASN A 232 60.60 -20.31 19.11
N PRO A 233 61.58 -20.74 19.92
CA PRO A 233 61.46 -20.76 21.37
C PRO A 233 61.66 -19.36 21.95
N VAL A 234 60.81 -18.99 22.92
CA VAL A 234 61.07 -17.82 23.78
C VAL A 234 61.79 -18.32 25.02
N THR A 235 63.06 -17.95 25.13
CA THR A 235 63.90 -18.11 26.32
C THR A 235 63.44 -17.16 27.43
N HIS A 236 63.22 -17.69 28.62
CA HIS A 236 63.08 -16.92 29.85
C HIS A 236 64.45 -16.43 30.33
N GLN A 237 64.55 -15.13 30.64
CA GLN A 237 65.39 -14.55 31.69
C GLN A 237 64.57 -13.48 32.41
#